data_AF-A0A535HT40-F1
#
_entry.id   AF-A0A535HT40-F1
#
_cell.length_a   1.000
_cell.length_b   1.000
_cell.length_c   1.000
_cell.angle_alpha   90.00
_cell.angle_beta   90.00
_cell.angle_gamma   90.00
#
_symmetry.space_group_name_H-M   'P 1'
#
loop_
_entity.id
_entity.type
_entity.pdbx_description
1 polymer ?
#
loop_
_entity_poly.entity_id
_entity_poly.type
_entity_poly.pdbx_seq_one_letter_code
_entity_poly.pdbx_strand_id
1 'polypeptide(L)'
;MNPWFERFTAALEADPAPLLDREEARLLLDLAGAAARGAGARQFAPLATYLAGRVAADAAYADRLQVIRAAIEAAAAAGPAEEPLGID
;
A
#
# COMPACT_ATOMS: atom_id res chain seq x y z
N MET A 1 9.72 -21.69 3.81
CA MET A 1 9.30 -20.39 3.25
C MET A 1 10.57 -19.73 2.70
N ASN A 2 10.53 -18.61 1.96
CA ASN A 2 11.81 -17.99 1.53
C ASN A 2 12.55 -17.50 2.80
N PRO A 3 13.87 -17.75 2.97
CA PRO A 3 14.61 -17.29 4.15
C PRO A 3 14.53 -15.78 4.38
N TRP A 4 14.32 -14.98 3.32
CA TRP A 4 14.06 -13.56 3.43
C TRP A 4 12.70 -13.26 4.10
N PHE A 5 11.63 -13.96 3.71
CA PHE A 5 10.30 -13.81 4.34
C PHE A 5 10.33 -14.21 5.81
N GLU A 6 11.07 -15.26 6.16
CA GLU A 6 11.23 -15.69 7.55
C GLU A 6 11.90 -14.61 8.41
N ARG A 7 12.98 -13.98 7.91
CA ARG A 7 13.63 -12.85 8.59
C ARG A 7 12.72 -11.62 8.68
N PHE A 8 11.95 -11.34 7.64
CA PHE A 8 11.04 -10.19 7.61
C PHE A 8 9.91 -10.34 8.64
N THR A 9 9.25 -11.49 8.70
CA THR A 9 8.19 -11.76 9.69
C THR A 9 8.74 -11.69 11.12
N ALA A 10 9.90 -12.29 11.37
CA ALA A 10 10.52 -12.22 12.69
C ALA A 10 10.83 -10.78 13.13
N ALA A 11 11.24 -9.91 12.19
CA ALA A 11 11.47 -8.49 12.49
C ALA A 11 10.17 -7.73 12.82
N LEU A 12 9.05 -8.05 12.17
CA LEU A 12 7.75 -7.45 12.47
C LEU A 12 7.22 -7.84 13.86
N GLU A 13 7.46 -9.08 14.30
CA GLU A 13 7.02 -9.59 15.60
C GLU A 13 7.85 -9.05 16.77
N ALA A 14 9.07 -8.57 16.50
CA ALA A 14 9.99 -8.04 17.50
C ALA A 14 9.67 -6.60 17.95
N ASP A 15 8.85 -5.85 17.19
CA ASP A 15 8.48 -4.46 17.51
C ASP A 15 7.11 -4.40 18.20
N PRO A 16 7.03 -4.00 19.49
CA PRO A 16 5.78 -3.99 20.24
C PRO A 16 4.86 -2.80 19.92
N ALA A 17 5.32 -1.82 19.13
CA ALA A 17 4.51 -0.65 18.79
C ALA A 17 3.72 -0.87 17.48
N PRO A 18 2.39 -0.67 17.47
CA PRO A 18 1.65 -0.69 16.21
C PRO A 18 2.05 0.53 15.36
N LEU A 19 2.86 0.28 14.33
CA LEU A 19 3.28 1.29 13.33
C LEU A 19 2.08 1.88 12.56
N LEU A 20 0.99 1.11 12.47
CA LEU A 20 -0.28 1.48 11.85
C LEU A 20 -1.41 1.10 12.79
N ASP A 21 -2.44 1.94 12.86
CA ASP A 21 -3.70 1.51 13.46
C ASP A 21 -4.45 0.52 12.54
N ARG A 22 -5.48 -0.12 13.09
CA ARG A 22 -6.28 -1.12 12.36
C ARG A 22 -6.96 -0.54 11.11
N GLU A 23 -7.38 0.71 11.15
CA GLU A 23 -8.07 1.35 10.04
C GLU A 23 -7.09 1.71 8.92
N GLU A 24 -5.95 2.31 9.27
CA GLU A 24 -4.85 2.58 8.34
C GLU A 24 -4.41 1.28 7.62
N ALA A 25 -4.22 0.20 8.38
CA ALA A 25 -3.83 -1.10 7.81
C ALA A 25 -4.90 -1.65 6.84
N ARG A 26 -6.19 -1.54 7.19
CA ARG A 26 -7.29 -1.97 6.31
C ARG A 26 -7.31 -1.15 5.02
N LEU A 27 -7.18 0.16 5.11
CA LEU A 27 -7.21 1.04 3.94
C LEU A 27 -6.02 0.80 2.99
N LEU A 28 -4.83 0.50 3.52
CA LEU A 28 -3.68 0.14 2.68
C LEU A 28 -3.90 -1.17 1.92
N LEU A 29 -4.57 -2.16 2.53
CA LEU A 29 -4.96 -3.39 1.84
C LEU A 29 -6.05 -3.15 0.79
N ASP A 30 -7.02 -2.29 1.09
CA ASP A 30 -8.06 -1.88 0.14
C ASP A 30 -7.43 -1.16 -1.07
N LEU A 31 -6.46 -0.27 -0.84
CA LEU A 31 -5.67 0.39 -1.87
C LEU A 31 -4.89 -0.60 -2.74
N ALA A 32 -4.15 -1.54 -2.13
CA ALA A 32 -3.43 -2.57 -2.86
C ALA A 32 -4.37 -3.35 -3.79
N GLY A 33 -5.55 -3.73 -3.29
CA GLY A 33 -6.58 -4.41 -4.08
C GLY A 33 -7.15 -3.55 -5.20
N ALA A 34 -7.45 -2.28 -4.91
CA ALA A 34 -7.95 -1.33 -5.90
C ALA A 34 -6.94 -1.09 -7.02
N ALA A 35 -5.67 -0.86 -6.69
CA ALA A 35 -4.60 -0.67 -7.65
C ALA A 35 -4.37 -1.91 -8.53
N ALA A 36 -4.31 -3.11 -7.94
CA ALA A 36 -4.14 -4.34 -8.73
C ALA A 36 -5.30 -4.58 -9.70
N ARG A 37 -6.55 -4.33 -9.27
CA ARG A 37 -7.74 -4.53 -10.10
C ARG A 37 -7.92 -3.43 -11.14
N GLY A 38 -7.75 -2.18 -10.73
CA GLY A 38 -7.89 -1.00 -11.60
C GLY A 38 -6.87 -1.01 -12.72
N ALA A 39 -5.58 -1.23 -12.39
CA ALA A 39 -4.51 -1.29 -13.38
C ALA A 39 -4.49 -2.61 -14.18
N GLY A 40 -5.19 -3.65 -13.73
CA GLY A 40 -5.22 -4.96 -14.38
C GLY A 40 -4.01 -5.86 -14.08
N ALA A 41 -3.06 -5.45 -13.23
CA ALA A 41 -1.89 -6.25 -12.88
C ALA A 41 -1.48 -6.11 -11.41
N ARG A 42 -1.12 -7.24 -10.79
CA ARG A 42 -0.80 -7.34 -9.35
C ARG A 42 0.44 -6.55 -8.95
N GLN A 43 1.39 -6.34 -9.87
CA GLN A 43 2.62 -5.60 -9.62
C GLN A 43 2.41 -4.12 -9.26
N PHE A 44 1.26 -3.53 -9.63
CA PHE A 44 0.94 -2.14 -9.28
C PHE A 44 0.53 -1.95 -7.82
N ALA A 45 0.07 -3.01 -7.14
CA ALA A 45 -0.35 -2.94 -5.74
C ALA A 45 0.74 -2.41 -4.79
N PRO A 46 1.97 -3.00 -4.73
CA PRO A 46 3.00 -2.53 -3.82
C PRO A 46 3.51 -1.13 -4.15
N LEU A 47 3.52 -0.73 -5.43
CA LEU A 47 3.95 0.61 -5.82
C LEU A 47 2.92 1.66 -5.43
N ALA A 48 1.63 1.40 -5.65
CA ALA A 48 0.57 2.31 -5.24
C ALA A 48 0.54 2.52 -3.72
N THR A 49 0.69 1.46 -2.94
CA THR A 49 0.76 1.57 -1.47
C THR A 49 2.02 2.30 -1.00
N TYR A 50 3.17 2.08 -1.65
CA TYR A 50 4.39 2.85 -1.35
C TYR A 50 4.23 4.35 -1.61
N LEU A 51 3.66 4.73 -2.76
CA LEU A 51 3.43 6.14 -3.10
C LEU A 51 2.44 6.81 -2.13
N ALA A 52 1.34 6.15 -1.81
CA ALA A 52 0.38 6.65 -0.82
C ALA A 52 1.02 6.78 0.58
N GLY A 53 1.82 5.78 0.99
CA GLY A 53 2.54 5.80 2.25
C GLY A 53 3.54 6.95 2.34
N ARG A 54 4.25 7.26 1.25
CA ARG A 54 5.15 8.42 1.18
C ARG A 54 4.43 9.74 1.41
N VAL A 55 3.30 9.95 0.74
CA VAL A 55 2.51 11.18 0.91
C VAL A 55 1.91 11.25 2.33
N ALA A 56 1.44 10.13 2.87
CA ALA A 56 0.89 10.07 4.22
C ALA A 56 1.94 10.27 5.32
N ALA A 57 3.20 9.93 5.08
CA ALA A 57 4.29 10.14 6.02
C ALA A 57 4.61 11.62 6.27
N ASP A 58 4.38 12.47 5.25
CA ASP A 58 4.57 13.93 5.34
C ASP A 58 3.31 14.64 5.89
N ALA A 59 2.19 13.92 6.03
CA ALA A 59 0.93 14.46 6.53
C ALA A 59 0.84 14.39 8.07
N ALA A 60 0.06 15.29 8.68
CA ALA A 60 -0.26 15.20 10.10
C ALA A 60 -1.03 13.89 10.38
N TYR A 61 -0.89 13.34 11.59
CA TYR A 61 -1.53 12.08 11.99
C TYR A 61 -3.03 12.06 11.70
N ALA A 62 -3.72 13.18 11.97
CA ALA A 62 -5.16 13.33 11.73
C ALA A 62 -5.56 13.23 10.25
N ASP A 63 -4.64 13.52 9.33
CA ASP A 63 -4.93 13.64 7.89
C ASP A 63 -4.52 12.39 7.11
N ARG A 64 -3.74 11.48 7.70
CA ARG A 64 -3.21 10.28 7.01
C ARG A 64 -4.30 9.40 6.43
N LEU A 65 -5.39 9.20 7.18
CA LEU A 65 -6.55 8.44 6.70
C LEU A 65 -7.18 9.07 5.46
N GLN A 66 -7.27 10.41 5.42
CA GLN A 66 -7.84 11.13 4.27
C GLN A 66 -6.94 10.97 3.04
N VAL A 67 -5.62 11.05 3.21
CA VAL A 67 -4.65 10.79 2.14
C VAL A 67 -4.82 9.39 1.57
N ILE A 68 -4.89 8.36 2.42
CA ILE A 68 -5.02 6.97 1.96
C ILE A 68 -6.37 6.76 1.26
N ARG A 69 -7.47 7.33 1.79
CA ARG A 69 -8.79 7.26 1.13
C ARG A 69 -8.79 7.91 -0.25
N ALA A 70 -8.21 9.10 -0.39
CA ALA A 70 -8.06 9.76 -1.68
C ALA A 70 -7.22 8.93 -2.66
N ALA A 71 -6.18 8.24 -2.18
CA ALA A 71 -5.38 7.33 -3.01
C ALA A 71 -6.18 6.12 -3.51
N ILE A 72 -7.09 5.57 -2.69
CA ILE A 72 -7.99 4.47 -3.11
C ILE A 72 -8.90 4.93 -4.25
N GLU A 73 -9.51 6.10 -4.10
CA GLU A 73 -10.38 6.68 -5.14
C GLU A 73 -9.60 6.96 -6.42
N ALA A 74 -8.40 7.52 -6.31
CA ALA A 74 -7.51 7.76 -7.45
C ALA A 74 -7.10 6.46 -8.16
N ALA A 75 -6.76 5.41 -7.41
CA ALA A 75 -6.40 4.10 -7.98
C ALA A 75 -7.57 3.45 -8.72
N ALA A 76 -8.81 3.62 -8.23
CA ALA A 76 -10.00 3.14 -8.91
C ALA A 76 -10.33 3.93 -10.18
N ALA A 77 -10.03 5.23 -10.20
CA ALA A 77 -10.31 6.14 -11.32
C ALA A 77 -9.22 6.13 -12.41
N ALA A 78 -7.99 5.73 -12.10
CA ALA A 78 -6.85 5.77 -13.02
C ALA A 78 -7.01 4.90 -14.28
N GLY A 79 -7.87 3.86 -14.20
CA GLY A 79 -8.10 2.95 -15.32
C GLY A 79 -6.99 1.90 -15.50
N PRO A 80 -7.12 1.04 -16.54
CA PRO A 80 -6.15 -0.01 -16.83
C PRO A 80 -4.80 0.58 -17.22
N ALA A 81 -3.72 -0.06 -16.79
CA ALA A 81 -2.38 0.29 -17.26
C ALA A 81 -2.20 -0.15 -18.72
N GLU A 82 -1.68 0.73 -19.56
CA GLU A 82 -1.38 0.42 -20.97
C GLU A 82 -0.20 -0.54 -21.09
N GLU A 83 0.74 -0.49 -20.15
CA GLU A 83 1.94 -1.32 -20.11
C GLU A 83 2.18 -1.86 -18.68
N PRO A 84 2.74 -3.08 -18.53
CA PRO A 84 3.20 -3.56 -17.23
C PRO A 84 4.30 -2.65 -16.67
N LEU A 85 4.42 -2.55 -15.34
CA LEU A 85 5.61 -1.98 -14.72
C LEU A 85 6.84 -2.75 -15.25
N GLY A 86 7.74 -2.08 -15.97
CA GLY A 86 8.97 -2.66 -16.52
C GLY A 86 10.01 -2.99 -15.45
N ILE A 87 9.60 -3.77 -14.46
CA ILE A 87 10.42 -4.24 -13.34
C ILE A 87 10.57 -5.75 -13.54
N ASP A 88 11.72 -6.15 -14.03
CA ASP A 88 12.13 -7.55 -14.18
C ASP A 88 12.53 -8.18 -12.82
#